data_AF-A0A3B9Z9Q9-F1
#
_entry.id   AF-A0A3B9Z9Q9-F1
#
_cell.length_a   1.000
_cell.length_b   1.000
_cell.length_c   1.000
_cell.angle_alpha   90.00
_cell.angle_beta   90.00
_cell.angle_gamma   90.00
#
_symmetry.space_group_name_H-M   'P 1'
#
loop_
_entity.id
_entity.type
_entity.pdbx_description
1 polymer ?
#
loop_
_entity_poly.entity_id
_entity_poly.type
_entity_poly.pdbx_seq_one_letter_code
_entity_poly.pdbx_strand_id
1 'polypeptide(L)'
;MIRLSRIFTDGLILQRDCENLVYGYSDVSSDVKVELKKHKDKVSSLDDICSEETNICFEGETTSDLNGYFEIILPKVEAGHNYEMRVSSVNATNSCSEEIVIKDIAFGDVFLCGGQSNMQLQINRTLERYEEEIKNTHNEDIRIFTVPERFNFHHTEDMIEGGNWVKAVYPDILDLGATAYFSAKHIYAKHEVPIGIYNTAIGGTPIKAWMSEESVRKLNLHVDEFEECLDDEFVKETIEREYKEDQAWREDAYKPYEELDKNTNLNNEDYEKKLSDIGVESGVISLPGFFEGSLSNRCMSICLRKKVYVDEAWLKLEDDADGDYAYKLYLGAIIDSDITYVNGERVGDTGYLYPPRIYKLKDGILKPGENTIEVRMVVFRNEGGFMPDMDYYLKNKRDETISLEGEWEYTVVKDMPYIENLTFFSYKPAGVFNGMIYPLRKQKVKSVIFYQGESNIEEYENYKIEFETAINDWRKVFASELPFIYVQIAGFSEGKIRDTDLRARLSDEQYKCLELPYTAMVQAYDLGEYNELHPTNKNEVGRRISEAVEKVVYEGKTYNPGPKLVSVKKTNEGYVCTFSEDLILSHGIDAKVSP
;
A
#
# COMPACT_ATOMS: atom_id res chain seq x y z
N MET A 1 7.77 19.19 30.18
CA MET A 1 8.04 17.87 29.58
C MET A 1 8.42 18.03 28.12
N ILE A 2 9.55 17.46 27.69
CA ILE A 2 9.98 17.45 26.29
C ILE A 2 9.14 16.44 25.51
N ARG A 3 8.63 16.88 24.36
CA ARG A 3 7.86 16.07 23.41
C ARG A 3 8.31 16.40 21.99
N LEU A 4 8.92 15.44 21.32
CA LEU A 4 9.30 15.55 19.90
C LEU A 4 8.19 14.98 19.00
N SER A 5 8.13 15.46 17.75
CA SER A 5 7.36 14.77 16.70
C SER A 5 7.85 13.31 16.57
N ARG A 6 6.95 12.35 16.38
CA ARG A 6 7.29 10.90 16.38
C ARG A 6 8.15 10.44 15.22
N ILE A 7 8.39 11.30 14.23
CA ILE A 7 9.44 11.09 13.22
C ILE A 7 10.83 11.00 13.86
N PHE A 8 11.06 11.62 15.02
CA PHE A 8 12.30 11.58 15.78
C PHE A 8 12.32 10.35 16.71
N THR A 9 12.52 9.17 16.14
CA THR A 9 12.68 7.89 16.85
C THR A 9 13.93 7.16 16.40
N ASP A 10 14.34 6.13 17.14
CA ASP A 10 15.50 5.31 16.78
C ASP A 10 15.39 4.79 15.34
N GLY A 11 16.50 4.81 14.61
CA GLY A 11 16.54 4.43 13.20
C GLY A 11 16.26 5.58 12.22
N LEU A 12 16.08 6.82 12.70
CA LEU A 12 15.85 8.01 11.86
C LEU A 12 16.88 8.18 10.73
N ILE A 13 16.42 8.53 9.54
CA ILE A 13 17.27 9.03 8.44
C ILE A 13 16.92 10.48 8.15
N LEU A 14 17.92 11.36 8.26
CA LEU A 14 17.84 12.77 7.90
C LEU A 14 18.44 13.01 6.51
N GLN A 15 18.00 14.05 5.82
CA GLN A 15 18.52 14.38 4.49
C GLN A 15 19.96 14.90 4.62
N ARG A 16 20.90 14.24 3.93
CA ARG A 16 22.29 14.69 3.86
C ARG A 16 22.44 15.98 3.07
N ASP A 17 23.58 16.65 3.26
CA ASP A 17 24.04 17.83 2.51
C ASP A 17 23.12 19.06 2.63
N CYS A 18 22.19 19.05 3.59
CA CYS A 18 21.33 20.19 3.91
C CYS A 18 21.12 20.36 5.42
N GLU A 19 20.67 21.54 5.80
CA GLU A 19 20.25 21.81 7.18
C GLU A 19 18.95 21.06 7.47
N ASN A 20 18.93 20.36 8.60
CA ASN A 20 17.74 19.63 9.08
C ASN A 20 17.19 20.31 10.32
N LEU A 21 15.88 20.18 10.56
CA LEU A 21 15.25 20.81 11.71
C LEU A 21 14.83 19.78 12.74
N VAL A 22 15.19 20.01 14.00
CA VAL A 22 14.69 19.30 15.18
C VAL A 22 13.68 20.19 15.87
N TYR A 23 12.50 19.65 16.15
CA TYR A 23 11.41 20.42 16.72
C TYR A 23 10.52 19.60 17.63
N GLY A 24 9.84 20.30 18.52
CA GLY A 24 8.93 19.72 19.49
C GLY A 24 8.40 20.75 20.47
N TYR A 25 7.93 20.26 21.61
CA TYR A 25 7.47 21.07 22.73
C TYR A 25 8.30 20.76 23.97
N SER A 26 8.54 21.76 24.81
CA SER A 26 9.10 21.64 26.15
C SER A 26 8.30 22.52 27.12
N ASP A 27 8.76 22.68 28.36
CA ASP A 27 8.13 23.63 29.29
C ASP A 27 8.27 25.07 28.76
N VAL A 28 7.25 25.90 28.95
CA VAL A 28 7.22 27.29 28.43
C VAL A 28 8.46 28.06 28.86
N SER A 29 9.09 28.76 27.90
CA SER A 29 10.32 29.53 28.12
C SER A 29 11.47 28.75 28.77
N SER A 30 11.54 27.42 28.56
CA SER A 30 12.68 26.61 28.98
C SER A 30 13.78 26.61 27.94
N ASP A 31 15.02 26.50 28.41
CA ASP A 31 16.17 26.28 27.52
C ASP A 31 16.18 24.82 27.09
N VAL A 32 16.35 24.60 25.79
CA VAL A 32 16.40 23.29 25.14
C VAL A 32 17.74 23.15 24.44
N LYS A 33 18.45 22.05 24.70
CA LYS A 33 19.75 21.74 24.13
C LYS A 33 19.67 20.49 23.27
N VAL A 34 20.30 20.55 22.10
CA VAL A 34 20.45 19.41 21.18
C VAL A 34 21.94 19.15 20.98
N GLU A 35 22.34 17.90 21.20
CA GLU A 35 23.70 17.41 20.96
C GLU A 35 23.64 16.26 19.94
N LEU A 36 24.46 16.31 18.90
CA LEU A 36 24.64 15.25 17.93
C LEU A 36 26.04 14.65 18.10
N LYS A 37 26.11 13.34 18.29
CA LYS A 37 27.35 12.57 18.43
C LYS A 37 27.45 11.52 17.33
N LYS A 38 28.65 11.27 16.81
CA LYS A 38 28.92 10.13 15.93
C LYS A 38 29.67 9.05 16.69
N HIS A 39 29.18 7.82 16.71
CA HIS A 39 29.93 6.72 17.28
C HIS A 39 31.00 6.26 16.28
N LYS A 40 32.25 6.11 16.75
CA LYS A 40 33.35 5.60 15.92
C LYS A 40 33.04 4.19 15.43
N ASP A 41 32.98 4.02 14.12
CA ASP A 41 33.09 2.70 13.52
C ASP A 41 34.54 2.22 13.58
N LYS A 42 34.73 0.90 13.67
CA LYS A 42 36.06 0.29 13.71
C LYS A 42 36.91 0.55 12.45
N VAL A 43 36.37 1.22 11.41
CA VAL A 43 36.92 1.25 10.06
C VAL A 43 36.94 2.64 9.39
N SER A 44 36.25 3.68 9.88
CA SER A 44 36.20 5.00 9.22
C SER A 44 36.75 6.14 10.09
N SER A 45 37.34 7.14 9.43
CA SER A 45 37.68 8.44 10.03
C SER A 45 36.39 9.14 10.48
N LEU A 46 36.48 9.93 11.55
CA LEU A 46 35.40 10.85 11.92
C LEU A 46 35.14 11.82 10.76
N ASP A 47 33.89 12.26 10.60
CA ASP A 47 33.61 13.34 9.64
C ASP A 47 34.34 14.61 10.10
N ASP A 48 34.71 15.46 9.15
CA ASP A 48 35.41 16.73 9.40
C ASP A 48 34.68 17.66 10.38
N ILE A 49 33.39 17.41 10.63
CA ILE A 49 32.55 18.18 11.56
C ILE A 49 32.62 17.69 13.02
N CYS A 50 33.17 16.51 13.29
CA CYS A 50 33.16 15.91 14.63
C CYS A 50 34.48 16.13 15.37
N SER A 51 34.40 16.49 16.65
CA SER A 51 35.56 16.55 17.55
C SER A 51 36.20 15.16 17.71
N GLU A 52 37.51 15.05 17.47
CA GLU A 52 38.24 13.78 17.60
C GLU A 52 38.27 13.21 19.03
N GLU A 53 38.18 14.10 20.03
CA GLU A 53 38.25 13.77 21.45
C GLU A 53 36.89 13.34 22.02
N THR A 54 35.80 14.03 21.64
CA THR A 54 34.48 13.84 22.23
C THR A 54 33.48 13.13 21.32
N ASN A 55 33.81 13.00 20.03
CA ASN A 55 32.93 12.56 18.94
C ASN A 55 31.63 13.39 18.80
N ILE A 56 31.60 14.60 19.38
CA ILE A 56 30.49 15.54 19.23
C ILE A 56 30.63 16.22 17.87
N CYS A 57 29.57 16.15 17.08
CA CYS A 57 29.49 16.75 15.75
C CYS A 57 28.67 18.04 15.74
N PHE A 58 27.79 18.23 16.73
CA PHE A 58 27.02 19.46 16.90
C PHE A 58 26.53 19.62 18.34
N GLU A 59 26.52 20.86 18.82
CA GLU A 59 25.82 21.31 20.03
C GLU A 59 25.08 22.59 19.72
N GLY A 60 23.79 22.63 20.03
CA GLY A 60 22.92 23.79 19.82
C GLY A 60 21.97 24.00 21.01
N GLU A 61 21.56 25.24 21.21
CA GLU A 61 20.64 25.65 22.27
C GLU A 61 19.60 26.61 21.70
N THR A 62 18.36 26.49 22.18
CA THR A 62 17.26 27.41 21.90
C THR A 62 16.40 27.57 23.14
N THR A 63 15.48 28.54 23.13
CA THR A 63 14.47 28.69 24.18
C THR A 63 13.09 28.44 23.56
N SER A 64 12.28 27.60 24.19
CA SER A 64 10.91 27.36 23.75
C SER A 64 10.04 28.61 23.85
N ASP A 65 9.07 28.77 22.97
CA ASP A 65 8.16 29.91 22.96
C ASP A 65 7.09 29.86 24.07
N LEU A 66 6.13 30.80 24.01
CA LEU A 66 5.04 30.91 24.99
C LEU A 66 4.05 29.74 24.95
N ASN A 67 4.06 28.94 23.89
CA ASN A 67 3.29 27.70 23.75
C ASN A 67 4.15 26.46 24.06
N GLY A 68 5.41 26.67 24.48
CA GLY A 68 6.39 25.61 24.72
C GLY A 68 7.03 25.06 23.44
N TYR A 69 6.75 25.62 22.27
CA TYR A 69 7.28 25.13 21.00
C TYR A 69 8.75 25.54 20.81
N PHE A 70 9.59 24.64 20.30
CA PHE A 70 10.99 24.94 20.01
C PHE A 70 11.46 24.37 18.67
N GLU A 71 12.49 25.00 18.12
CA GLU A 71 13.17 24.60 16.88
C GLU A 71 14.67 24.77 17.03
N ILE A 72 15.43 23.78 16.55
CA ILE A 72 16.89 23.83 16.43
C ILE A 72 17.28 23.35 15.04
N ILE A 73 18.14 24.11 14.37
CA ILE A 73 18.70 23.78 13.06
C ILE A 73 19.96 22.94 13.27
N LEU A 74 19.94 21.71 12.79
CA LEU A 74 21.13 20.87 12.64
C LEU A 74 21.92 21.32 11.41
N PRO A 75 23.26 21.32 11.49
CA PRO A 75 24.12 21.68 10.37
C PRO A 75 24.00 20.67 9.23
N LYS A 76 24.59 21.02 8.09
CA LYS A 76 24.74 20.10 6.96
C LYS A 76 25.70 18.98 7.35
N VAL A 77 25.29 17.73 7.14
CA VAL A 77 26.09 16.53 7.39
C VAL A 77 26.11 15.71 6.11
N GLU A 78 27.28 15.19 5.74
CA GLU A 78 27.45 14.29 4.60
C GLU A 78 26.76 12.93 4.85
N ALA A 79 26.71 12.08 3.84
CA ALA A 79 26.17 10.72 4.00
C ALA A 79 26.95 9.95 5.08
N GLY A 80 26.22 9.27 5.98
CA GLY A 80 26.84 8.48 7.03
C GLY A 80 25.83 7.86 7.99
N HIS A 81 26.33 7.03 8.89
CA HIS A 81 25.52 6.30 9.88
C HIS A 81 26.13 6.43 11.30
N ASN A 82 25.49 5.78 12.26
CA ASN A 82 25.91 5.68 13.66
C ASN A 82 25.95 7.01 14.43
N TYR A 83 25.00 7.89 14.16
CA TYR A 83 24.79 9.08 14.97
C TYR A 83 23.81 8.82 16.11
N GLU A 84 23.98 9.55 17.21
CA GLU A 84 23.07 9.64 18.35
C GLU A 84 22.74 11.11 18.57
N MET A 85 21.46 11.43 18.77
CA MET A 85 21.00 12.78 19.09
C MET A 85 20.37 12.80 20.48
N ARG A 86 20.84 13.73 21.31
CA ARG A 86 20.30 13.98 22.66
C ARG A 86 19.58 15.31 22.67
N VAL A 87 18.34 15.31 23.11
CA VAL A 87 17.52 16.52 23.31
C VAL A 87 17.21 16.64 24.78
N SER A 88 17.65 17.73 25.41
CA SER A 88 17.49 17.95 26.84
C SER A 88 16.88 19.31 27.13
N SER A 89 16.16 19.42 28.25
CA SER A 89 15.60 20.68 28.73
C SER A 89 16.26 21.01 30.05
N VAL A 90 16.55 22.30 30.23
CA VAL A 90 17.12 22.85 31.45
C VAL A 90 16.07 23.71 32.13
N ASN A 91 15.85 23.48 33.43
CA ASN A 91 14.95 24.31 34.22
C ASN A 91 15.66 25.60 34.69
N ALA A 92 14.92 26.51 35.31
CA ALA A 92 15.42 27.80 35.82
C ALA A 92 16.57 27.71 36.86
N THR A 93 16.92 26.52 37.34
CA THR A 93 18.07 26.27 38.23
C THR A 93 19.29 25.70 37.50
N ASN A 94 19.28 25.67 36.16
CA ASN A 94 20.29 25.04 35.30
C ASN A 94 20.51 23.54 35.60
N SER A 95 19.52 22.85 36.14
CA SER A 95 19.52 21.39 36.22
C SER A 95 18.75 20.81 35.04
N CYS A 96 19.30 19.76 34.42
CA CYS A 96 18.61 18.99 33.39
C CYS A 96 17.33 18.41 34.01
N SER A 97 16.18 18.82 33.48
CA SER A 97 14.87 18.35 33.93
C SER A 97 14.50 17.04 33.25
N GLU A 98 14.78 16.93 31.94
CA GLU A 98 14.43 15.79 31.10
C GLU A 98 15.39 15.65 29.91
N GLU A 99 15.54 14.43 29.39
CA GLU A 99 16.36 14.09 28.24
C GLU A 99 15.67 13.01 27.38
N ILE A 100 15.67 13.20 26.07
CA ILE A 100 15.31 12.20 25.06
C ILE A 100 16.56 11.88 24.25
N VAL A 101 16.84 10.58 24.09
CA VAL A 101 17.97 10.10 23.28
C VAL A 101 17.43 9.32 22.09
N ILE A 102 17.85 9.72 20.89
CA ILE A 102 17.50 9.07 19.62
C ILE A 102 18.78 8.45 19.06
N LYS A 103 18.73 7.15 18.80
CA LYS A 103 19.89 6.35 18.41
C LYS A 103 19.78 5.87 16.97
N ASP A 104 20.91 5.40 16.46
CA ASP A 104 20.99 4.83 15.11
C ASP A 104 20.45 5.81 14.07
N ILE A 105 20.91 7.06 14.14
CA ILE A 105 20.58 8.07 13.14
C ILE A 105 21.54 7.90 11.97
N ALA A 106 21.02 8.03 10.75
CA ALA A 106 21.80 8.14 9.54
C ALA A 106 21.48 9.44 8.79
N PHE A 107 22.44 9.91 7.99
CA PHE A 107 22.25 10.97 7.01
C PHE A 107 22.33 10.37 5.62
N GLY A 108 21.29 10.57 4.82
CA GLY A 108 21.09 9.88 3.56
C GLY A 108 20.17 10.64 2.61
N ASP A 109 19.72 9.97 1.55
CA ASP A 109 18.72 10.52 0.64
C ASP A 109 17.31 10.17 1.13
N VAL A 110 16.50 11.18 1.43
CA VAL A 110 15.17 11.02 2.02
C VAL A 110 14.08 11.28 0.98
N PHE A 111 13.10 10.39 0.89
CA PHE A 111 12.00 10.46 -0.07
C PHE A 111 10.65 10.51 0.65
N LEU A 112 9.67 11.16 0.03
CA LEU A 112 8.27 11.12 0.46
C LEU A 112 7.48 10.24 -0.50
N CYS A 113 6.94 9.12 -0.01
CA CYS A 113 6.07 8.23 -0.78
C CYS A 113 4.61 8.49 -0.43
N GLY A 114 3.77 8.75 -1.42
CA GLY A 114 2.34 9.02 -1.21
C GLY A 114 1.44 8.37 -2.26
N GLY A 115 0.14 8.55 -2.11
CA GLY A 115 -0.88 8.02 -3.01
C GLY A 115 -1.78 7.00 -2.33
N GLN A 116 -2.17 5.97 -3.05
CA GLN A 116 -3.19 5.02 -2.60
C GLN A 116 -2.68 3.58 -2.45
N SER A 117 -3.59 2.61 -2.58
CA SER A 117 -3.37 1.18 -2.30
C SER A 117 -2.18 0.59 -3.04
N ASN A 118 -1.86 1.04 -4.26
CA ASN A 118 -0.68 0.58 -4.99
C ASN A 118 0.67 1.07 -4.43
N MET A 119 0.69 2.18 -3.70
CA MET A 119 1.85 2.61 -2.89
C MET A 119 1.83 1.97 -1.49
N GLN A 120 0.63 1.80 -0.90
CA GLN A 120 0.45 1.25 0.44
C GLN A 120 0.67 -0.28 0.51
N LEU A 121 0.44 -1.01 -0.59
CA LEU A 121 0.47 -2.47 -0.65
C LEU A 121 1.76 -3.02 -0.03
N GLN A 122 1.59 -3.86 0.99
CA GLN A 122 2.69 -4.39 1.78
C GLN A 122 3.51 -5.45 1.04
N ILE A 123 4.77 -5.67 1.44
CA ILE A 123 5.65 -6.69 0.85
C ILE A 123 5.08 -8.10 1.01
N ASN A 124 4.37 -8.39 2.11
CA ASN A 124 3.71 -9.68 2.33
C ASN A 124 2.82 -10.11 1.13
N ARG A 125 2.18 -9.16 0.43
CA ARG A 125 1.33 -9.36 -0.75
C ARG A 125 2.11 -9.68 -2.02
N THR A 126 3.45 -9.62 -1.97
CA THR A 126 4.34 -9.89 -3.10
C THR A 126 5.17 -11.15 -2.92
N LEU A 127 5.03 -11.85 -1.77
CA LEU A 127 5.86 -12.99 -1.42
C LEU A 127 5.77 -14.14 -2.43
N GLU A 128 4.62 -14.38 -3.05
CA GLU A 128 4.53 -15.46 -4.05
C GLU A 128 5.50 -15.25 -5.22
N ARG A 129 5.84 -14.01 -5.56
CA ARG A 129 6.79 -13.68 -6.62
C ARG A 129 8.23 -13.49 -6.13
N TYR A 130 8.42 -13.05 -4.88
CA TYR A 130 9.72 -12.61 -4.36
C TYR A 130 10.13 -13.28 -3.04
N GLU A 131 9.59 -14.45 -2.67
CA GLU A 131 9.81 -15.10 -1.37
C GLU A 131 11.30 -15.18 -1.00
N GLU A 132 12.12 -15.74 -1.88
CA GLU A 132 13.56 -15.90 -1.68
C GLU A 132 14.29 -14.57 -1.54
N GLU A 133 13.98 -13.59 -2.40
CA GLU A 133 14.61 -12.27 -2.35
C GLU A 133 14.28 -11.54 -1.04
N ILE A 134 13.02 -11.60 -0.60
CA ILE A 134 12.55 -10.92 0.61
C ILE A 134 13.10 -11.60 1.87
N LYS A 135 13.10 -12.94 1.95
CA LYS A 135 13.66 -13.67 3.10
C LYS A 135 15.16 -13.41 3.29
N ASN A 136 15.90 -13.19 2.21
CA ASN A 136 17.33 -12.90 2.23
C ASN A 136 17.65 -11.39 2.37
N THR A 137 16.66 -10.55 2.61
CA THR A 137 16.85 -9.10 2.72
C THR A 137 17.37 -8.71 4.11
N HIS A 138 18.56 -8.11 4.15
CA HIS A 138 19.24 -7.62 5.36
C HIS A 138 19.88 -6.24 5.13
N ASN A 139 19.10 -5.26 4.65
CA ASN A 139 19.60 -3.91 4.37
C ASN A 139 19.13 -2.93 5.45
N GLU A 140 20.01 -2.61 6.39
CA GLU A 140 19.72 -1.67 7.47
C GLU A 140 19.77 -0.18 7.05
N ASP A 141 20.32 0.11 5.87
CA ASP A 141 20.46 1.46 5.32
C ASP A 141 19.21 1.92 4.57
N ILE A 142 18.25 1.02 4.31
CA ILE A 142 16.92 1.38 3.81
C ILE A 142 15.97 1.34 4.99
N ARG A 143 15.33 2.48 5.29
CA ARG A 143 14.42 2.62 6.43
C ARG A 143 13.17 3.36 6.03
N ILE A 144 12.02 2.83 6.44
CA ILE A 144 10.71 3.36 6.09
C ILE A 144 9.97 3.73 7.37
N PHE A 145 9.49 4.96 7.44
CA PHE A 145 8.56 5.45 8.44
C PHE A 145 7.16 5.50 7.83
N THR A 146 6.29 4.56 8.21
CA THR A 146 4.88 4.60 7.82
C THR A 146 4.15 5.63 8.70
N VAL A 147 3.68 6.71 8.09
CA VAL A 147 2.96 7.77 8.77
C VAL A 147 1.57 7.27 9.14
N PRO A 148 1.14 7.36 10.41
CA PRO A 148 -0.19 6.94 10.81
C PRO A 148 -1.28 7.68 10.03
N GLU A 149 -2.31 6.96 9.61
CA GLU A 149 -3.45 7.57 8.92
C GLU A 149 -4.18 8.54 9.85
N ARG A 150 -4.27 9.80 9.43
CA ARG A 150 -4.95 10.86 10.18
C ARG A 150 -5.54 11.88 9.23
N PHE A 151 -6.82 12.20 9.42
CA PHE A 151 -7.45 13.34 8.78
C PHE A 151 -7.81 14.42 9.81
N ASN A 152 -7.78 15.68 9.41
CA ASN A 152 -8.28 16.80 10.22
C ASN A 152 -8.85 17.88 9.28
N PHE A 153 -10.14 18.17 9.40
CA PHE A 153 -10.84 19.13 8.53
C PHE A 153 -10.75 20.58 9.02
N HIS A 154 -10.41 20.80 10.29
CA HIS A 154 -10.46 22.13 10.92
C HIS A 154 -9.14 22.88 10.86
N HIS A 155 -8.02 22.17 10.94
CA HIS A 155 -6.70 22.77 10.93
C HIS A 155 -5.63 21.77 10.50
N THR A 156 -4.49 22.30 10.08
CA THR A 156 -3.28 21.53 9.82
C THR A 156 -2.61 21.09 11.11
N GLU A 157 -2.11 19.85 11.15
CA GLU A 157 -1.38 19.32 12.31
C GLU A 157 0.08 19.78 12.34
N ASP A 158 0.60 20.07 13.54
CA ASP A 158 1.98 20.52 13.70
C ASP A 158 3.00 19.38 13.83
N MET A 159 2.57 18.22 14.34
CA MET A 159 3.44 17.07 14.61
C MET A 159 2.79 15.75 14.23
N ILE A 160 3.64 14.75 13.97
CA ILE A 160 3.22 13.36 13.86
C ILE A 160 3.19 12.74 15.27
N GLU A 161 2.07 12.12 15.64
CA GLU A 161 1.83 11.58 17.01
C GLU A 161 2.10 10.07 17.15
N GLY A 162 2.40 9.36 16.07
CA GLY A 162 2.64 7.90 16.09
C GLY A 162 3.61 7.43 15.00
N GLY A 163 3.85 6.12 14.94
CA GLY A 163 4.80 5.51 14.00
C GLY A 163 6.21 5.32 14.59
N ASN A 164 7.04 4.58 13.85
CA ASN A 164 8.47 4.33 14.11
C ASN A 164 9.18 4.06 12.76
N TRP A 165 10.50 4.25 12.73
CA TRP A 165 11.33 3.80 11.61
C TRP A 165 11.50 2.28 11.63
N VAL A 166 11.34 1.66 10.47
CA VAL A 166 11.52 0.21 10.29
C VAL A 166 12.60 -0.01 9.24
N LYS A 167 13.60 -0.84 9.58
CA LYS A 167 14.69 -1.22 8.67
C LYS A 167 14.20 -2.24 7.65
N ALA A 168 14.80 -2.23 6.46
CA ALA A 168 14.54 -3.25 5.45
C ALA A 168 15.29 -4.55 5.76
N VAL A 169 14.82 -5.25 6.81
CA VAL A 169 15.35 -6.53 7.28
C VAL A 169 14.21 -7.51 7.46
N TYR A 170 14.38 -8.75 7.01
CA TYR A 170 13.39 -9.81 7.26
C TYR A 170 13.39 -10.22 8.76
N PRO A 171 12.23 -10.42 9.41
CA PRO A 171 10.86 -10.35 8.86
C PRO A 171 10.19 -8.97 8.96
N ASP A 172 10.80 -7.98 9.60
CA ASP A 172 10.20 -6.65 9.85
C ASP A 172 9.77 -5.92 8.57
N ILE A 173 10.43 -6.21 7.45
CA ILE A 173 10.14 -5.63 6.14
C ILE A 173 8.76 -6.02 5.58
N LEU A 174 8.15 -7.11 6.08
CA LEU A 174 6.93 -7.68 5.49
C LEU A 174 5.73 -6.71 5.48
N ASP A 175 5.66 -5.82 6.47
CA ASP A 175 4.58 -4.84 6.63
C ASP A 175 4.85 -3.50 5.93
N LEU A 176 6.03 -3.36 5.30
CA LEU A 176 6.40 -2.13 4.57
C LEU A 176 5.79 -2.08 3.17
N GLY A 177 5.55 -0.88 2.66
CA GLY A 177 5.04 -0.67 1.31
C GLY A 177 6.02 -1.19 0.26
N ALA A 178 5.58 -2.14 -0.56
CA ALA A 178 6.41 -2.84 -1.53
C ALA A 178 6.97 -1.90 -2.62
N THR A 179 6.13 -1.02 -3.19
CA THR A 179 6.57 -0.04 -4.19
C THR A 179 7.65 0.88 -3.62
N ALA A 180 7.46 1.36 -2.38
CA ALA A 180 8.41 2.23 -1.70
C ALA A 180 9.75 1.51 -1.46
N TYR A 181 9.71 0.28 -0.92
CA TYR A 181 10.91 -0.53 -0.69
C TYR A 181 11.66 -0.83 -1.98
N PHE A 182 11.00 -1.37 -3.02
CA PHE A 182 11.69 -1.73 -4.26
C PHE A 182 12.29 -0.50 -4.95
N SER A 183 11.63 0.66 -4.87
CA SER A 183 12.20 1.93 -5.35
C SER A 183 13.49 2.27 -4.60
N ALA A 184 13.46 2.24 -3.26
CA ALA A 184 14.63 2.50 -2.43
C ALA A 184 15.75 1.48 -2.68
N LYS A 185 15.42 0.20 -2.86
CA LYS A 185 16.39 -0.86 -3.17
C LYS A 185 17.18 -0.54 -4.44
N HIS A 186 16.48 -0.16 -5.52
CA HIS A 186 17.14 0.17 -6.79
C HIS A 186 17.92 1.48 -6.76
N ILE A 187 17.47 2.47 -5.97
CA ILE A 187 18.22 3.72 -5.75
C ILE A 187 19.49 3.43 -4.93
N TYR A 188 19.36 2.70 -3.81
CA TYR A 188 20.49 2.29 -2.97
C TYR A 188 21.54 1.51 -3.76
N ALA A 189 21.13 0.56 -4.60
CA ALA A 189 22.04 -0.24 -5.41
C ALA A 189 22.94 0.57 -6.37
N LYS A 190 22.55 1.81 -6.71
CA LYS A 190 23.35 2.71 -7.56
C LYS A 190 24.25 3.65 -6.76
N HIS A 191 23.76 4.12 -5.61
CA HIS A 191 24.37 5.23 -4.89
C HIS A 191 25.07 4.81 -3.59
N GLU A 192 24.72 3.64 -3.03
CA GLU A 192 25.24 3.10 -1.77
C GLU A 192 25.16 4.12 -0.60
N VAL A 193 24.07 4.89 -0.57
CA VAL A 193 23.78 5.93 0.43
C VAL A 193 22.51 5.53 1.17
N PRO A 194 22.44 5.71 2.51
CA PRO A 194 21.22 5.41 3.27
C PRO A 194 19.97 6.07 2.66
N ILE A 195 18.87 5.32 2.59
CA ILE A 195 17.61 5.76 2.01
C ILE A 195 16.53 5.79 3.08
N GLY A 196 16.06 6.99 3.40
CA GLY A 196 14.91 7.21 4.28
C GLY A 196 13.64 7.41 3.49
N ILE A 197 12.53 6.79 3.88
CA ILE A 197 11.22 7.04 3.28
C ILE A 197 10.21 7.42 4.35
N TYR A 198 9.53 8.54 4.16
CA TYR A 198 8.23 8.79 4.78
C TYR A 198 7.15 8.22 3.87
N ASN A 199 6.44 7.17 4.30
CA ASN A 199 5.34 6.60 3.54
C ASN A 199 4.00 7.08 4.10
N THR A 200 3.28 7.88 3.31
CA THR A 200 2.01 8.49 3.67
C THR A 200 0.82 7.89 2.91
N ALA A 201 1.00 6.82 2.15
CA ALA A 201 -0.06 6.30 1.26
C ALA A 201 -1.26 5.70 2.01
N ILE A 202 -2.48 6.00 1.55
CA ILE A 202 -3.75 5.48 2.08
C ILE A 202 -4.60 4.87 0.96
N GLY A 203 -4.92 3.59 1.09
CA GLY A 203 -5.76 2.84 0.19
C GLY A 203 -7.08 3.52 -0.15
N GLY A 204 -7.36 3.64 -1.45
CA GLY A 204 -8.62 4.18 -1.97
C GLY A 204 -8.76 5.70 -1.94
N THR A 205 -7.77 6.46 -1.48
CA THR A 205 -7.86 7.93 -1.48
C THR A 205 -7.87 8.52 -2.90
N PRO A 206 -8.86 9.36 -3.24
CA PRO A 206 -8.83 10.20 -4.44
C PRO A 206 -7.89 11.40 -4.27
N ILE A 207 -7.51 12.04 -5.37
CA ILE A 207 -6.53 13.15 -5.33
C ILE A 207 -6.98 14.34 -4.47
N LYS A 208 -8.29 14.63 -4.42
CA LYS A 208 -8.88 15.70 -3.61
C LYS A 208 -8.52 15.63 -2.12
N ALA A 209 -8.32 14.42 -1.59
CA ALA A 209 -7.93 14.22 -0.20
C ALA A 209 -6.55 14.82 0.12
N TRP A 210 -5.67 14.88 -0.88
CA TRP A 210 -4.28 15.33 -0.78
C TRP A 210 -4.07 16.82 -1.11
N MET A 211 -5.14 17.56 -1.40
CA MET A 211 -5.12 19.00 -1.68
C MET A 211 -5.34 19.83 -0.41
N SER A 212 -4.82 21.05 -0.36
CA SER A 212 -5.09 21.99 0.72
C SER A 212 -6.52 22.56 0.66
N GLU A 213 -7.06 23.00 1.81
CA GLU A 213 -8.34 23.72 1.86
C GLU A 213 -8.34 24.95 0.93
N GLU A 214 -7.26 25.73 0.94
CA GLU A 214 -7.11 26.91 0.07
C GLU A 214 -7.35 26.55 -1.40
N SER A 215 -6.76 25.45 -1.84
CA SER A 215 -6.87 24.96 -3.22
C SER A 215 -8.25 24.37 -3.54
N VAL A 216 -8.84 23.59 -2.62
CA VAL A 216 -10.22 23.08 -2.75
C VAL A 216 -11.19 24.25 -2.99
N ARG A 217 -11.12 25.30 -2.15
CA ARG A 217 -11.97 26.49 -2.27
C ARG A 217 -11.67 27.29 -3.54
N LYS A 218 -10.39 27.45 -3.90
CA LYS A 218 -9.97 28.21 -5.08
C LYS A 218 -10.39 27.56 -6.39
N LEU A 219 -10.30 26.23 -6.50
CA LEU A 219 -10.79 25.49 -7.67
C LEU A 219 -12.31 25.43 -7.72
N ASN A 220 -12.98 25.66 -6.59
CA ASN A 220 -14.43 25.50 -6.45
C ASN A 220 -14.89 24.08 -6.85
N LEU A 221 -14.08 23.08 -6.45
CA LEU A 221 -14.35 21.66 -6.60
C LEU A 221 -14.42 21.04 -5.20
N HIS A 222 -15.39 20.16 -4.97
CA HIS A 222 -15.60 19.45 -3.69
C HIS A 222 -15.81 20.35 -2.45
N VAL A 223 -16.19 21.62 -2.65
CA VAL A 223 -16.41 22.57 -1.54
C VAL A 223 -17.54 22.10 -0.62
N ASP A 224 -18.67 21.68 -1.19
CA ASP A 224 -19.82 21.21 -0.41
C ASP A 224 -19.45 19.97 0.44
N GLU A 225 -18.68 19.04 -0.15
CA GLU A 225 -18.19 17.85 0.54
C GLU A 225 -17.23 18.21 1.69
N PHE A 226 -16.34 19.18 1.48
CA PHE A 226 -15.46 19.68 2.53
C PHE A 226 -16.23 20.38 3.65
N GLU A 227 -17.21 21.22 3.31
CA GLU A 227 -18.00 21.98 4.29
C GLU A 227 -18.86 21.07 5.17
N GLU A 228 -19.40 19.98 4.63
CA GLU A 228 -20.09 18.96 5.41
C GLU A 228 -19.16 18.29 6.44
N CYS A 229 -17.89 18.08 6.07
CA CYS A 229 -16.87 17.48 6.95
C CYS A 229 -16.40 18.41 8.08
N LEU A 230 -16.76 19.70 8.07
CA LEU A 230 -16.49 20.63 9.18
C LEU A 230 -17.44 20.44 10.36
N ASP A 231 -18.53 19.70 10.18
CA ASP A 231 -19.43 19.33 11.28
C ASP A 231 -18.95 18.03 11.94
N ASP A 232 -18.30 18.16 13.10
CA ASP A 232 -17.79 17.02 13.87
C ASP A 232 -18.90 16.05 14.31
N GLU A 233 -20.12 16.56 14.53
CA GLU A 233 -21.26 15.73 14.91
C GLU A 233 -21.70 14.89 13.71
N PHE A 234 -21.81 15.50 12.52
CA PHE A 234 -22.07 14.76 11.27
C PHE A 234 -21.03 13.66 11.01
N VAL A 235 -19.74 13.99 11.10
CA VAL A 235 -18.65 13.03 10.85
C VAL A 235 -18.76 11.85 11.83
N LYS A 236 -18.89 12.15 13.12
CA LYS A 236 -18.97 11.14 14.17
C LYS A 236 -20.22 10.27 14.04
N GLU A 237 -21.39 10.88 13.87
CA GLU A 237 -22.67 10.15 13.76
C GLU A 237 -22.70 9.27 12.51
N THR A 238 -22.13 9.74 11.39
CA THR A 238 -22.02 8.93 10.16
C THR A 238 -21.16 7.69 10.39
N ILE A 239 -19.96 7.85 10.98
CA ILE A 239 -19.08 6.73 11.30
C ILE A 239 -19.77 5.74 12.25
N GLU A 240 -20.35 6.22 13.35
CA GLU A 240 -20.98 5.35 14.35
C GLU A 240 -22.21 4.61 13.80
N ARG A 241 -23.04 5.30 13.01
CA ARG A 241 -24.23 4.73 12.39
C ARG A 241 -23.86 3.66 11.37
N GLU A 242 -23.01 3.99 10.40
CA GLU A 242 -22.64 3.08 9.32
C GLU A 242 -21.84 1.88 9.83
N TYR A 243 -20.95 2.09 10.81
CA TYR A 243 -20.23 0.98 11.44
C TYR A 243 -21.18 0.01 12.16
N LYS A 244 -22.17 0.53 12.89
CA LYS A 244 -23.18 -0.31 13.55
C LYS A 244 -24.06 -1.05 12.55
N GLU A 245 -24.43 -0.40 11.45
CA GLU A 245 -25.20 -1.02 10.35
C GLU A 245 -24.39 -2.15 9.68
N ASP A 246 -23.11 -1.92 9.34
CA ASP A 246 -22.21 -2.93 8.76
C ASP A 246 -21.95 -4.09 9.73
N GLN A 247 -21.68 -3.81 11.02
CA GLN A 247 -21.51 -4.85 12.03
C GLN A 247 -22.74 -5.74 12.15
N ALA A 248 -23.94 -5.14 12.30
CA ALA A 248 -25.18 -5.91 12.41
C ALA A 248 -25.46 -6.73 11.15
N TRP A 249 -25.17 -6.17 9.96
CA TRP A 249 -25.30 -6.87 8.70
C TRP A 249 -24.34 -8.07 8.62
N ARG A 250 -23.07 -7.89 9.01
CA ARG A 250 -22.06 -8.97 9.01
C ARG A 250 -22.40 -10.06 10.01
N GLU A 251 -22.76 -9.71 11.25
CA GLU A 251 -23.20 -10.68 12.25
C GLU A 251 -24.36 -11.53 11.71
N ASP A 252 -25.33 -10.90 11.04
CA ASP A 252 -26.47 -11.61 10.46
C ASP A 252 -26.08 -12.50 9.26
N ALA A 253 -25.12 -12.06 8.43
CA ALA A 253 -24.58 -12.83 7.31
C ALA A 253 -23.78 -14.06 7.75
N TYR A 254 -22.99 -13.95 8.82
CA TYR A 254 -22.10 -15.02 9.29
C TYR A 254 -22.81 -16.01 10.23
N LYS A 255 -23.96 -15.65 10.80
CA LYS A 255 -24.74 -16.50 11.72
C LYS A 255 -25.00 -17.94 11.22
N PRO A 256 -25.34 -18.21 9.94
CA PRO A 256 -25.50 -19.58 9.46
C PRO A 256 -24.21 -20.41 9.58
N TYR A 257 -23.04 -19.80 9.37
CA TYR A 257 -21.75 -20.47 9.50
C TYR A 257 -21.42 -20.78 10.95
N GLU A 258 -21.73 -19.86 11.88
CA GLU A 258 -21.61 -20.15 13.31
C GLU A 258 -22.50 -21.32 13.73
N GLU A 259 -23.72 -21.40 13.19
CA GLU A 259 -24.59 -22.56 13.43
C GLU A 259 -23.97 -23.84 12.86
N LEU A 260 -23.37 -23.81 11.66
CA LEU A 260 -22.65 -24.96 11.07
C LEU A 260 -21.49 -25.43 11.94
N ASP A 261 -20.73 -24.50 12.54
CA ASP A 261 -19.56 -24.82 13.34
C ASP A 261 -19.90 -25.34 14.75
N LYS A 262 -21.13 -25.15 15.23
CA LYS A 262 -21.59 -25.78 16.48
C LYS A 262 -21.58 -27.31 16.36
N ASN A 263 -20.95 -27.97 17.35
CA ASN A 263 -20.73 -29.42 17.43
C ASN A 263 -19.72 -29.94 16.40
N THR A 264 -18.44 -29.61 16.59
CA THR A 264 -17.32 -29.87 15.67
C THR A 264 -16.96 -31.34 15.40
N ASN A 265 -17.73 -32.31 15.93
CA ASN A 265 -17.47 -33.76 15.80
C ASN A 265 -18.47 -34.46 14.86
N LEU A 266 -19.14 -33.73 13.97
CA LEU A 266 -20.03 -34.33 12.99
C LEU A 266 -19.23 -35.16 11.98
N ASN A 267 -19.74 -36.34 11.65
CA ASN A 267 -19.27 -37.04 10.45
C ASN A 267 -19.78 -36.31 9.20
N ASN A 268 -19.27 -36.69 8.02
CA ASN A 268 -19.64 -36.05 6.75
C ASN A 268 -21.15 -36.10 6.48
N GLU A 269 -21.84 -37.21 6.77
CA GLU A 269 -23.27 -37.35 6.52
C GLU A 269 -24.10 -36.39 7.38
N ASP A 270 -23.75 -36.28 8.67
CA ASP A 270 -24.43 -35.38 9.60
C ASP A 270 -24.16 -33.91 9.24
N TYR A 271 -22.95 -33.59 8.77
CA TYR A 271 -22.63 -32.25 8.29
C TYR A 271 -23.43 -31.88 7.03
N GLU A 272 -23.48 -32.78 6.05
CA GLU A 272 -24.24 -32.58 4.81
C GLU A 272 -25.73 -32.41 5.08
N LYS A 273 -26.27 -33.21 6.00
CA LYS A 273 -27.66 -33.05 6.45
C LYS A 273 -27.87 -31.67 7.08
N LYS A 274 -26.97 -31.24 7.97
CA LYS A 274 -27.08 -29.94 8.63
C LYS A 274 -26.99 -28.77 7.64
N LEU A 275 -26.10 -28.85 6.66
CA LEU A 275 -25.99 -27.88 5.58
C LEU A 275 -27.28 -27.84 4.74
N SER A 276 -27.83 -29.00 4.41
CA SER A 276 -29.11 -29.10 3.70
C SER A 276 -30.29 -28.58 4.54
N ASP A 277 -30.28 -28.75 5.86
CA ASP A 277 -31.35 -28.30 6.76
C ASP A 277 -31.43 -26.76 6.85
N ILE A 278 -30.29 -26.07 6.71
CA ILE A 278 -30.22 -24.60 6.70
C ILE A 278 -30.23 -23.99 5.30
N GLY A 279 -30.03 -24.81 4.26
CA GLY A 279 -29.97 -24.36 2.88
C GLY A 279 -31.32 -23.91 2.36
N VAL A 280 -31.35 -22.77 1.67
CA VAL A 280 -32.56 -22.25 1.00
C VAL A 280 -32.57 -22.51 -0.50
N GLU A 281 -31.38 -22.72 -1.09
CA GLU A 281 -31.19 -23.08 -2.49
C GLU A 281 -29.91 -23.92 -2.60
N SER A 282 -29.86 -24.89 -3.50
CA SER A 282 -28.65 -25.67 -3.79
C SER A 282 -28.59 -26.09 -5.25
N GLY A 283 -27.38 -26.29 -5.75
CA GLY A 283 -27.14 -26.68 -7.13
C GLY A 283 -25.67 -26.90 -7.42
N VAL A 284 -25.33 -26.84 -8.70
CA VAL A 284 -23.95 -26.96 -9.19
C VAL A 284 -23.63 -25.72 -10.01
N ILE A 285 -22.42 -25.20 -9.85
CA ILE A 285 -21.88 -24.07 -10.59
C ILE A 285 -20.47 -24.40 -11.11
N SER A 286 -20.11 -23.90 -12.30
CA SER A 286 -18.76 -24.00 -12.82
C SER A 286 -17.93 -22.81 -12.35
N LEU A 287 -16.78 -23.05 -11.72
CA LEU A 287 -15.83 -22.01 -11.27
C LEU A 287 -14.43 -22.32 -11.82
N PRO A 288 -13.55 -21.32 -12.02
CA PRO A 288 -13.77 -19.89 -11.78
C PRO A 288 -14.74 -19.23 -12.76
N GLY A 289 -15.27 -18.07 -12.37
CA GLY A 289 -16.34 -17.38 -13.07
C GLY A 289 -17.24 -16.58 -12.12
N PHE A 290 -17.98 -15.63 -12.69
CA PHE A 290 -19.01 -14.89 -11.97
C PHE A 290 -20.25 -15.75 -11.78
N PHE A 291 -20.99 -15.52 -10.70
CA PHE A 291 -22.27 -16.19 -10.47
C PHE A 291 -23.31 -15.78 -11.52
N GLU A 292 -23.95 -16.78 -12.12
CA GLU A 292 -24.98 -16.62 -13.16
C GLU A 292 -26.34 -17.14 -12.69
N GLY A 293 -27.37 -16.96 -13.51
CA GLY A 293 -28.69 -17.53 -13.27
C GLY A 293 -29.32 -17.04 -11.97
N SER A 294 -29.82 -17.98 -11.15
CA SER A 294 -30.46 -17.67 -9.86
C SER A 294 -29.51 -17.03 -8.85
N LEU A 295 -28.19 -17.18 -9.00
CA LEU A 295 -27.20 -16.61 -8.08
C LEU A 295 -26.75 -15.19 -8.47
N SER A 296 -27.07 -14.74 -9.68
CA SER A 296 -26.70 -13.41 -10.17
C SER A 296 -27.49 -12.29 -9.46
N ASN A 297 -26.88 -11.12 -9.30
CA ASN A 297 -27.50 -9.93 -8.72
C ASN A 297 -28.04 -10.13 -7.30
N ARG A 298 -27.33 -10.90 -6.47
CA ARG A 298 -27.74 -11.25 -5.10
C ARG A 298 -26.65 -10.98 -4.08
N CYS A 299 -27.07 -10.51 -2.91
CA CYS A 299 -26.26 -10.51 -1.71
C CYS A 299 -26.67 -11.72 -0.87
N MET A 300 -25.71 -12.52 -0.42
CA MET A 300 -26.01 -13.79 0.22
C MET A 300 -24.82 -14.35 0.99
N SER A 301 -25.11 -15.29 1.88
CA SER A 301 -24.14 -16.23 2.43
C SER A 301 -24.31 -17.55 1.69
N ILE A 302 -23.23 -18.03 1.07
CA ILE A 302 -23.20 -19.24 0.23
C ILE A 302 -22.05 -20.15 0.65
N CYS A 303 -22.29 -21.45 0.64
CA CYS A 303 -21.28 -22.49 0.85
C CYS A 303 -20.98 -23.13 -0.50
N LEU A 304 -19.71 -23.17 -0.90
CA LEU A 304 -19.24 -23.82 -2.12
C LEU A 304 -18.35 -25.00 -1.73
N ARG A 305 -18.61 -26.18 -2.30
CA ARG A 305 -17.84 -27.39 -2.00
C ARG A 305 -17.32 -28.04 -3.27
N LYS A 306 -16.04 -28.42 -3.25
CA LYS A 306 -15.39 -29.24 -4.28
C LYS A 306 -14.79 -30.48 -3.66
N LYS A 307 -15.05 -31.62 -4.28
CA LYS A 307 -14.35 -32.87 -4.00
C LYS A 307 -13.17 -33.03 -4.95
N VAL A 308 -12.00 -33.33 -4.41
CA VAL A 308 -10.78 -33.59 -5.16
C VAL A 308 -10.17 -34.91 -4.73
N TYR A 309 -9.63 -35.66 -5.69
CA TYR A 309 -8.94 -36.92 -5.41
C TYR A 309 -7.44 -36.68 -5.35
N VAL A 310 -6.79 -37.10 -4.26
CA VAL A 310 -5.35 -36.98 -4.06
C VAL A 310 -4.73 -38.37 -4.00
N ASP A 311 -3.80 -38.66 -4.89
CA ASP A 311 -3.07 -39.93 -4.90
C ASP A 311 -2.11 -40.01 -3.69
N GLU A 312 -1.93 -41.20 -3.11
CA GLU A 312 -0.95 -41.42 -2.05
C GLU A 312 0.47 -41.04 -2.49
N ALA A 313 0.83 -41.25 -3.77
CA ALA A 313 2.12 -40.84 -4.33
C ALA A 313 2.25 -39.31 -4.42
N TRP A 314 1.15 -38.57 -4.59
CA TRP A 314 1.16 -37.09 -4.63
C TRP A 314 1.47 -36.49 -3.24
N LEU A 315 1.03 -37.17 -2.18
CA LEU A 315 1.28 -36.79 -0.78
C LEU A 315 2.66 -37.21 -0.27
N LYS A 316 3.26 -38.26 -0.84
CA LYS A 316 4.60 -38.71 -0.47
C LYS A 316 5.64 -37.72 -0.96
N LEU A 317 5.99 -36.77 -0.11
CA LEU A 317 7.15 -35.90 -0.27
C LEU A 317 8.38 -36.66 0.27
N GLU A 318 9.46 -36.77 -0.50
CA GLU A 318 10.73 -37.26 0.06
C GLU A 318 11.18 -36.29 1.15
N ASP A 319 11.77 -36.80 2.24
CA ASP A 319 12.14 -36.05 3.45
C ASP A 319 12.87 -34.73 3.12
N ASP A 320 12.11 -33.64 2.99
CA ASP A 320 12.61 -32.28 3.06
C ASP A 320 12.14 -31.66 4.37
N ALA A 321 12.98 -31.99 5.36
CA ALA A 321 13.14 -31.33 6.64
C ALA A 321 13.57 -29.86 6.42
N ASP A 322 12.59 -28.98 6.25
CA ASP A 322 12.48 -27.64 6.84
C ASP A 322 11.30 -26.92 6.15
N GLY A 323 10.28 -26.52 6.90
CA GLY A 323 9.22 -25.66 6.37
C GLY A 323 7.89 -25.73 7.11
N ASP A 324 7.26 -24.56 7.28
CA ASP A 324 5.98 -24.35 7.98
C ASP A 324 4.74 -25.01 7.31
N TYR A 325 4.87 -25.58 6.11
CA TYR A 325 3.76 -26.15 5.34
C TYR A 325 4.21 -27.26 4.38
N ALA A 326 3.28 -28.18 4.07
CA ALA A 326 3.51 -29.28 3.12
C ALA A 326 2.88 -29.02 1.74
N TYR A 327 1.78 -28.25 1.70
CA TYR A 327 1.02 -27.98 0.49
C TYR A 327 0.52 -26.53 0.49
N LYS A 328 0.16 -26.00 -0.68
CA LYS A 328 -0.52 -24.71 -0.83
C LYS A 328 -1.86 -24.91 -1.56
N LEU A 329 -2.86 -24.13 -1.15
CA LEU A 329 -4.16 -24.01 -1.81
C LEU A 329 -4.27 -22.63 -2.44
N TYR A 330 -4.41 -22.60 -3.77
CA TYR A 330 -4.62 -21.39 -4.56
C TYR A 330 -6.10 -21.30 -4.96
N LEU A 331 -6.73 -20.17 -4.65
CA LEU A 331 -8.15 -19.90 -4.96
C LEU A 331 -8.35 -18.53 -5.62
N GLY A 332 -7.33 -18.01 -6.32
CA GLY A 332 -7.36 -16.70 -6.98
C GLY A 332 -7.94 -15.59 -6.12
N ALA A 333 -8.58 -14.60 -6.72
CA ALA A 333 -9.42 -13.64 -6.02
C ALA A 333 -10.88 -14.15 -5.95
N ILE A 334 -11.54 -13.96 -4.82
CA ILE A 334 -12.92 -14.38 -4.56
C ILE A 334 -13.77 -13.14 -4.25
N ILE A 335 -14.96 -13.06 -4.85
CA ILE A 335 -15.89 -11.94 -4.74
C ILE A 335 -17.06 -12.32 -3.81
N ASP A 336 -17.22 -11.76 -2.60
CA ASP A 336 -16.42 -10.69 -1.99
C ASP A 336 -15.50 -11.17 -0.87
N SER A 337 -15.97 -12.02 0.03
CA SER A 337 -15.18 -12.53 1.16
C SER A 337 -15.32 -14.03 1.29
N ASP A 338 -14.35 -14.66 1.94
CA ASP A 338 -14.37 -16.10 2.18
C ASP A 338 -13.79 -16.50 3.53
N ILE A 339 -14.27 -17.63 4.03
CA ILE A 339 -13.57 -18.49 4.98
C ILE A 339 -13.43 -19.87 4.33
N THR A 340 -12.19 -20.35 4.21
CA THR A 340 -11.88 -21.57 3.49
C THR A 340 -11.52 -22.71 4.44
N TYR A 341 -12.04 -23.90 4.15
CA TYR A 341 -11.82 -25.14 4.89
C TYR A 341 -11.32 -26.25 3.97
N VAL A 342 -10.45 -27.11 4.50
CA VAL A 342 -10.02 -28.36 3.85
C VAL A 342 -10.31 -29.51 4.81
N ASN A 343 -11.10 -30.49 4.35
CA ASN A 343 -11.54 -31.63 5.17
C ASN A 343 -12.17 -31.23 6.52
N GLY A 344 -12.88 -30.10 6.55
CA GLY A 344 -13.54 -29.57 7.75
C GLY A 344 -12.65 -28.72 8.66
N GLU A 345 -11.35 -28.61 8.37
CA GLU A 345 -10.43 -27.74 9.11
C GLU A 345 -10.30 -26.38 8.40
N ARG A 346 -10.44 -25.27 9.15
CA ARG A 346 -10.24 -23.92 8.61
C ARG A 346 -8.78 -23.70 8.24
N VAL A 347 -8.51 -23.27 7.01
CA VAL A 347 -7.15 -23.04 6.49
C VAL A 347 -6.83 -21.57 6.25
N GLY A 348 -7.85 -20.72 6.17
CA GLY A 348 -7.69 -19.27 6.08
C GLY A 348 -8.98 -18.55 5.75
N ASP A 349 -8.88 -17.23 5.60
CA ASP A 349 -9.98 -16.34 5.29
C ASP A 349 -9.46 -15.06 4.63
N THR A 350 -10.32 -14.38 3.88
CA THR A 350 -10.07 -13.06 3.31
C THR A 350 -11.37 -12.25 3.30
N GLY A 351 -11.34 -11.05 3.85
CA GLY A 351 -12.55 -10.24 4.07
C GLY A 351 -13.07 -9.42 2.88
N TYR A 352 -12.37 -9.40 1.73
CA TYR A 352 -12.72 -8.57 0.57
C TYR A 352 -12.10 -9.09 -0.76
N LEU A 353 -12.52 -8.53 -1.89
CA LEU A 353 -12.28 -9.09 -3.22
C LEU A 353 -10.81 -9.21 -3.63
N TYR A 354 -9.98 -8.19 -3.38
CA TYR A 354 -8.70 -8.04 -4.10
C TYR A 354 -7.58 -9.05 -3.77
N PRO A 355 -7.34 -9.50 -2.53
CA PRO A 355 -6.22 -10.40 -2.25
C PRO A 355 -6.38 -11.76 -2.92
N PRO A 356 -5.38 -12.27 -3.66
CA PRO A 356 -5.36 -13.67 -4.06
C PRO A 356 -5.28 -14.56 -2.81
N ARG A 357 -6.08 -15.62 -2.77
CA ARG A 357 -6.16 -16.59 -1.69
C ARG A 357 -5.09 -17.64 -1.90
N ILE A 358 -4.05 -17.59 -1.08
CA ILE A 358 -2.95 -18.55 -1.06
C ILE A 358 -2.79 -19.08 0.37
N TYR A 359 -3.36 -20.25 0.64
CA TYR A 359 -3.38 -20.85 1.98
C TYR A 359 -2.33 -21.94 2.11
N LYS A 360 -1.45 -21.78 3.10
CA LYS A 360 -0.47 -22.80 3.50
C LYS A 360 -1.19 -23.90 4.29
N LEU A 361 -1.09 -25.13 3.80
CA LEU A 361 -1.75 -26.29 4.38
C LEU A 361 -0.77 -27.07 5.28
N LYS A 362 -1.24 -27.41 6.49
CA LYS A 362 -0.49 -28.23 7.45
C LYS A 362 -0.35 -29.66 6.94
N ASP A 363 0.68 -30.35 7.41
CA ASP A 363 0.82 -31.77 7.14
C ASP A 363 -0.36 -32.57 7.76
N GLY A 364 -0.77 -33.64 7.10
CA GLY A 364 -1.89 -34.49 7.50
C GLY A 364 -3.30 -33.95 7.22
N ILE A 365 -3.47 -32.68 6.82
CA ILE A 365 -4.80 -32.14 6.48
C ILE A 365 -5.37 -32.78 5.21
N LEU A 366 -4.51 -33.10 4.23
CA LEU A 366 -4.86 -33.86 3.04
C LEU A 366 -4.64 -35.36 3.29
N LYS A 367 -5.56 -36.19 2.81
CA LYS A 367 -5.52 -37.65 2.93
C LYS A 367 -5.52 -38.32 1.56
N PRO A 368 -4.97 -39.54 1.41
CA PRO A 368 -5.14 -40.30 0.18
C PRO A 368 -6.62 -40.52 -0.13
N GLY A 369 -6.99 -40.37 -1.40
CA GLY A 369 -8.37 -40.47 -1.85
C GLY A 369 -9.11 -39.13 -1.88
N GLU A 370 -10.40 -39.16 -1.55
CA GLU A 370 -11.28 -37.99 -1.61
C GLU A 370 -10.97 -37.00 -0.48
N ASN A 371 -10.79 -35.73 -0.87
CA ASN A 371 -10.68 -34.57 0.01
C ASN A 371 -11.74 -33.56 -0.37
N THR A 372 -12.23 -32.79 0.61
CA THR A 372 -13.21 -31.74 0.38
C THR A 372 -12.59 -30.37 0.64
N ILE A 373 -12.74 -29.46 -0.32
CA ILE A 373 -12.46 -28.04 -0.16
C ILE A 373 -13.81 -27.35 -0.04
N GLU A 374 -13.98 -26.56 1.01
CA GLU A 374 -15.18 -25.77 1.24
C GLU A 374 -14.82 -24.29 1.34
N VAL A 375 -15.53 -23.45 0.60
CA VAL A 375 -15.40 -22.00 0.63
C VAL A 375 -16.74 -21.44 1.08
N ARG A 376 -16.75 -20.84 2.28
CA ARG A 376 -17.92 -20.15 2.83
C ARG A 376 -17.80 -18.68 2.48
N MET A 377 -18.62 -18.20 1.55
CA MET A 377 -18.54 -16.85 1.02
C MET A 377 -19.69 -15.98 1.46
N VAL A 378 -19.37 -14.73 1.79
CA VAL A 378 -20.37 -13.67 1.90
C VAL A 378 -20.21 -12.71 0.72
N VAL A 379 -21.31 -12.53 -0.01
CA VAL A 379 -21.43 -11.59 -1.13
C VAL A 379 -22.11 -10.32 -0.63
N PHE A 380 -21.39 -9.20 -0.63
CA PHE A 380 -21.88 -7.94 -0.07
C PHE A 380 -22.68 -7.14 -1.10
N ARG A 381 -22.33 -7.24 -2.40
CA ARG A 381 -22.78 -6.29 -3.43
C ARG A 381 -23.17 -6.92 -4.76
N ASN A 382 -24.18 -7.77 -4.72
CA ASN A 382 -24.91 -8.31 -5.88
C ASN A 382 -24.08 -9.08 -6.92
N GLU A 383 -22.77 -9.08 -6.85
CA GLU A 383 -21.87 -9.85 -7.69
C GLU A 383 -21.05 -10.76 -6.80
N GLY A 384 -21.10 -12.06 -7.07
CA GLY A 384 -20.23 -13.04 -6.42
C GLY A 384 -19.55 -13.90 -7.47
N GLY A 385 -18.52 -14.63 -7.05
CA GLY A 385 -17.81 -15.55 -7.94
C GLY A 385 -16.32 -15.61 -7.66
N PHE A 386 -15.63 -16.33 -8.52
CA PHE A 386 -14.18 -16.51 -8.49
C PHE A 386 -13.61 -15.78 -9.71
N MET A 387 -12.69 -14.86 -9.49
CA MET A 387 -12.10 -14.03 -10.56
C MET A 387 -11.52 -14.90 -11.68
N PRO A 388 -11.96 -14.75 -12.94
CA PRO A 388 -11.44 -15.55 -14.05
C PRO A 388 -9.93 -15.38 -14.25
N ASP A 389 -9.31 -16.40 -14.84
CA ASP A 389 -7.91 -16.40 -15.31
C ASP A 389 -6.87 -16.13 -14.20
N MET A 390 -7.16 -16.63 -13.00
CA MET A 390 -6.24 -16.70 -11.86
C MET A 390 -5.93 -18.17 -11.50
N ASP A 391 -5.06 -18.37 -10.51
CA ASP A 391 -4.64 -19.69 -10.06
C ASP A 391 -5.69 -20.38 -9.14
N TYR A 392 -6.21 -21.53 -9.58
CA TYR A 392 -7.18 -22.36 -8.86
C TYR A 392 -6.71 -23.82 -8.78
N TYR A 393 -5.81 -24.14 -7.85
CA TYR A 393 -5.27 -25.49 -7.68
C TYR A 393 -4.72 -25.77 -6.28
N LEU A 394 -4.63 -27.04 -5.92
CA LEU A 394 -3.71 -27.51 -4.87
C LEU A 394 -2.32 -27.68 -5.48
N LYS A 395 -1.27 -27.33 -4.74
CA LYS A 395 0.12 -27.46 -5.15
C LYS A 395 0.94 -28.13 -4.05
N ASN A 396 1.74 -29.13 -4.40
CA ASN A 396 2.71 -29.73 -3.48
C ASN A 396 4.11 -29.12 -3.67
N LYS A 397 5.08 -29.53 -2.82
CA LYS A 397 6.47 -29.05 -2.91
C LYS A 397 7.22 -29.46 -4.18
N ARG A 398 6.69 -30.40 -4.98
CA ARG A 398 7.25 -30.80 -6.28
C ARG A 398 6.70 -29.98 -7.45
N ASP A 399 5.97 -28.89 -7.16
CA ASP A 399 5.23 -28.09 -8.13
C ASP A 399 4.14 -28.86 -8.89
N GLU A 400 3.75 -30.06 -8.43
CA GLU A 400 2.64 -30.81 -9.01
C GLU A 400 1.32 -30.20 -8.56
N THR A 401 0.37 -30.05 -9.49
CA THR A 401 -0.90 -29.39 -9.22
C THR A 401 -2.11 -30.30 -9.41
N ILE A 402 -3.17 -30.02 -8.64
CA ILE A 402 -4.51 -30.62 -8.80
C ILE A 402 -5.48 -29.46 -9.04
N SER A 403 -6.07 -29.40 -10.23
CA SER A 403 -6.98 -28.32 -10.61
C SER A 403 -8.24 -28.28 -9.74
N LEU A 404 -8.68 -27.07 -9.41
CA LEU A 404 -9.94 -26.77 -8.73
C LEU A 404 -11.01 -26.23 -9.66
N GLU A 405 -10.71 -26.13 -10.96
CA GLU A 405 -11.66 -25.65 -11.96
C GLU A 405 -12.78 -26.65 -12.25
N GLY A 406 -13.86 -26.17 -12.86
CA GLY A 406 -15.03 -26.95 -13.24
C GLY A 406 -16.12 -26.92 -12.17
N GLU A 407 -16.84 -28.03 -12.00
CA GLU A 407 -18.04 -28.09 -11.16
C GLU A 407 -17.72 -27.97 -9.66
N TRP A 408 -18.54 -27.17 -8.99
CA TRP A 408 -18.63 -26.98 -7.55
C TRP A 408 -20.09 -27.13 -7.13
N GLU A 409 -20.32 -27.84 -6.03
CA GLU A 409 -21.64 -27.86 -5.39
C GLU A 409 -21.80 -26.56 -4.60
N TYR A 410 -22.98 -25.96 -4.65
CA TYR A 410 -23.31 -24.78 -3.85
C TYR A 410 -24.55 -24.99 -3.00
N THR A 411 -24.56 -24.35 -1.84
CA THR A 411 -25.73 -24.18 -0.99
C THR A 411 -25.81 -22.74 -0.52
N VAL A 412 -26.85 -22.01 -0.95
CA VAL A 412 -27.18 -20.71 -0.36
C VAL A 412 -27.78 -20.97 1.01
N VAL A 413 -27.14 -20.46 2.05
CA VAL A 413 -27.58 -20.64 3.44
C VAL A 413 -28.37 -19.44 3.95
N LYS A 414 -28.26 -18.29 3.28
CA LYS A 414 -29.01 -17.08 3.62
C LYS A 414 -29.00 -16.04 2.51
N ASP A 415 -30.15 -15.45 2.22
CA ASP A 415 -30.25 -14.21 1.45
C ASP A 415 -29.98 -13.00 2.35
N MET A 416 -29.22 -12.04 1.83
CA MET A 416 -28.89 -10.80 2.52
C MET A 416 -29.39 -9.59 1.73
N PRO A 417 -29.78 -8.49 2.39
CA PRO A 417 -30.00 -7.23 1.69
C PRO A 417 -28.68 -6.65 1.17
N TYR A 418 -28.74 -5.85 0.11
CA TYR A 418 -27.60 -5.05 -0.34
C TYR A 418 -27.17 -4.06 0.76
N ILE A 419 -25.86 -3.88 0.93
CA ILE A 419 -25.27 -2.91 1.85
C ILE A 419 -24.32 -1.95 1.11
N GLU A 420 -24.47 -0.67 1.41
CA GLU A 420 -23.64 0.40 0.83
C GLU A 420 -22.19 0.35 1.33
N ASN A 421 -21.31 1.11 0.68
CA ASN A 421 -19.98 1.38 1.22
C ASN A 421 -20.04 2.23 2.49
N LEU A 422 -19.13 1.96 3.40
CA LEU A 422 -18.81 2.89 4.48
C LEU A 422 -18.26 4.20 3.88
N THR A 423 -18.62 5.31 4.52
CA THR A 423 -18.04 6.61 4.23
C THR A 423 -16.63 6.68 4.82
N PHE A 424 -15.63 6.71 3.95
CA PHE A 424 -14.24 6.91 4.36
C PHE A 424 -13.92 8.41 4.41
N PHE A 425 -13.91 8.98 5.62
CA PHE A 425 -13.57 10.40 5.81
C PHE A 425 -12.14 10.74 5.39
N SER A 426 -11.23 9.77 5.36
CA SER A 426 -9.89 9.94 4.78
C SER A 426 -9.91 10.23 3.26
N TYR A 427 -11.02 9.98 2.56
CA TYR A 427 -11.16 10.24 1.13
C TYR A 427 -11.68 11.66 0.84
N LYS A 428 -12.12 12.35 1.89
CA LYS A 428 -12.71 13.68 1.80
C LYS A 428 -11.63 14.74 1.62
N PRO A 429 -11.95 15.88 0.98
CA PRO A 429 -10.96 16.90 0.64
C PRO A 429 -10.22 17.44 1.87
N ALA A 430 -8.94 17.79 1.70
CA ALA A 430 -8.07 18.44 2.69
C ALA A 430 -7.76 17.70 4.00
N GLY A 431 -8.55 16.71 4.40
CA GLY A 431 -8.40 16.01 5.67
C GLY A 431 -7.01 15.39 5.85
N VAL A 432 -6.59 14.53 4.92
CA VAL A 432 -5.28 13.83 5.02
C VAL A 432 -4.11 14.74 4.66
N PHE A 433 -4.31 15.74 3.80
CA PHE A 433 -3.30 16.80 3.59
C PHE A 433 -2.94 17.49 4.93
N ASN A 434 -3.96 17.91 5.67
CA ASN A 434 -3.81 18.57 6.98
C ASN A 434 -3.20 17.64 8.03
N GLY A 435 -3.65 16.39 8.07
CA GLY A 435 -3.30 15.42 9.10
C GLY A 435 -1.97 14.69 8.89
N MET A 436 -1.49 14.57 7.65
CA MET A 436 -0.33 13.73 7.32
C MET A 436 0.77 14.43 6.53
N ILE A 437 0.43 15.33 5.61
CA ILE A 437 1.43 15.99 4.75
C ILE A 437 1.99 17.25 5.43
N TYR A 438 1.10 18.13 5.90
CA TYR A 438 1.50 19.35 6.58
C TYR A 438 2.40 19.15 7.83
N PRO A 439 2.19 18.15 8.71
CA PRO A 439 3.10 17.92 9.84
C PRO A 439 4.53 17.50 9.42
N LEU A 440 4.75 17.09 8.16
CA LEU A 440 6.07 16.78 7.61
C LEU A 440 6.77 17.99 6.99
N ARG A 441 6.14 19.17 6.91
CA ARG A 441 6.66 20.38 6.22
C ARG A 441 8.06 20.84 6.64
N LYS A 442 8.49 20.44 7.84
CA LYS A 442 9.80 20.79 8.42
C LYS A 442 10.89 19.77 8.09
N GLN A 443 10.52 18.64 7.50
CA GLN A 443 11.46 17.65 6.98
C GLN A 443 12.01 18.08 5.63
N LYS A 444 13.24 17.66 5.35
CA LYS A 444 13.87 17.81 4.05
C LYS A 444 13.75 16.49 3.31
N VAL A 445 13.22 16.55 2.09
CA VAL A 445 13.07 15.40 1.20
C VAL A 445 13.64 15.77 -0.17
N LYS A 446 14.22 14.79 -0.84
CA LYS A 446 14.88 14.93 -2.13
C LYS A 446 13.89 14.92 -3.29
N SER A 447 12.83 14.11 -3.19
CA SER A 447 11.71 14.08 -4.12
C SER A 447 10.48 13.39 -3.53
N VAL A 448 9.36 13.53 -4.22
CA VAL A 448 8.13 12.77 -3.96
C VAL A 448 8.01 11.62 -4.95
N ILE A 449 7.59 10.45 -4.47
CA ILE A 449 7.20 9.29 -5.27
C ILE A 449 5.71 9.05 -5.02
N PHE A 450 4.88 9.08 -6.05
CA PHE A 450 3.42 9.08 -5.90
C PHE A 450 2.75 8.00 -6.76
N TYR A 451 1.88 7.17 -6.19
CA TYR A 451 1.15 6.16 -6.96
C TYR A 451 -0.35 6.23 -6.64
N GLN A 452 -1.09 6.91 -7.51
CA GLN A 452 -2.51 7.19 -7.33
C GLN A 452 -3.22 7.36 -8.67
N GLY A 453 -4.50 7.06 -8.68
CA GLY A 453 -5.39 7.38 -9.79
C GLY A 453 -6.64 6.52 -9.81
N GLU A 454 -6.60 5.28 -9.31
CA GLU A 454 -7.74 4.35 -9.50
C GLU A 454 -9.04 4.85 -8.84
N SER A 455 -8.97 5.64 -7.77
CA SER A 455 -10.16 6.26 -7.16
C SER A 455 -10.70 7.51 -7.89
N ASN A 456 -10.04 7.93 -8.98
CA ASN A 456 -10.46 9.07 -9.80
C ASN A 456 -10.89 8.64 -11.23
N ILE A 457 -11.05 7.35 -11.49
CA ILE A 457 -11.43 6.85 -12.83
C ILE A 457 -12.76 7.46 -13.30
N GLU A 458 -13.73 7.57 -12.41
CA GLU A 458 -15.06 8.13 -12.73
C GLU A 458 -15.07 9.67 -12.73
N GLU A 459 -14.04 10.31 -12.17
CA GLU A 459 -13.90 11.77 -12.06
C GLU A 459 -12.67 12.26 -12.86
N TYR A 460 -12.31 11.55 -13.94
CA TYR A 460 -11.05 11.78 -14.64
C TYR A 460 -10.94 13.19 -15.23
N GLU A 461 -12.05 13.83 -15.61
CA GLU A 461 -12.06 15.15 -16.24
C GLU A 461 -11.36 16.24 -15.39
N ASN A 462 -11.40 16.10 -14.06
CA ASN A 462 -10.76 17.04 -13.13
C ASN A 462 -9.34 16.61 -12.72
N TYR A 463 -8.91 15.39 -13.08
CA TYR A 463 -7.70 14.80 -12.52
C TYR A 463 -6.46 15.65 -12.74
N LYS A 464 -6.23 16.14 -13.97
CA LYS A 464 -5.03 16.95 -14.28
C LYS A 464 -4.96 18.20 -13.40
N ILE A 465 -6.05 18.97 -13.33
CA ILE A 465 -6.06 20.22 -12.58
C ILE A 465 -5.92 19.98 -11.08
N GLU A 466 -6.57 18.94 -10.55
CA GLU A 466 -6.48 18.58 -9.13
C GLU A 466 -5.10 18.05 -8.75
N PHE A 467 -4.51 17.18 -9.58
CA PHE A 467 -3.20 16.62 -9.34
C PHE A 467 -2.10 17.66 -9.44
N GLU A 468 -2.11 18.51 -10.46
CA GLU A 468 -1.15 19.64 -10.56
C GLU A 468 -1.30 20.61 -9.38
N THR A 469 -2.54 20.82 -8.90
CA THR A 469 -2.78 21.65 -7.72
C THR A 469 -2.23 21.00 -6.45
N ALA A 470 -2.46 19.70 -6.24
CA ALA A 470 -1.88 18.96 -5.12
C ALA A 470 -0.35 19.00 -5.13
N ILE A 471 0.29 18.81 -6.30
CA ILE A 471 1.75 18.92 -6.44
C ILE A 471 2.22 20.31 -5.98
N ASN A 472 1.55 21.37 -6.41
CA ASN A 472 1.93 22.74 -6.04
C ASN A 472 1.68 23.05 -4.56
N ASP A 473 0.61 22.50 -3.97
CA ASP A 473 0.37 22.60 -2.54
C ASP A 473 1.51 21.95 -1.75
N TRP A 474 1.98 20.77 -2.18
CA TRP A 474 3.10 20.08 -1.52
C TRP A 474 4.41 20.86 -1.70
N ARG A 475 4.70 21.38 -2.91
CA ARG A 475 5.86 22.26 -3.13
C ARG A 475 5.84 23.50 -2.22
N LYS A 476 4.66 24.09 -2.01
CA LYS A 476 4.45 25.21 -1.07
C LYS A 476 4.71 24.78 0.37
N VAL A 477 4.18 23.63 0.80
CA VAL A 477 4.38 23.06 2.14
C VAL A 477 5.86 22.85 2.46
N PHE A 478 6.61 22.24 1.54
CA PHE A 478 8.04 21.96 1.72
C PHE A 478 8.96 23.13 1.34
N ALA A 479 8.38 24.26 0.89
CA ALA A 479 9.10 25.45 0.41
C ALA A 479 10.22 25.11 -0.59
N SER A 480 9.92 24.23 -1.55
CA SER A 480 10.90 23.68 -2.49
C SER A 480 10.24 23.30 -3.83
N GLU A 481 10.96 23.45 -4.93
CA GLU A 481 10.59 22.93 -6.26
C GLU A 481 10.81 21.41 -6.30
N LEU A 482 10.11 20.68 -5.43
CA LEU A 482 10.28 19.25 -5.27
C LEU A 482 9.97 18.51 -6.58
N PRO A 483 10.90 17.66 -7.06
CA PRO A 483 10.60 16.70 -8.12
C PRO A 483 9.48 15.76 -7.70
N PHE A 484 8.51 15.56 -8.60
CA PHE A 484 7.37 14.67 -8.40
C PHE A 484 7.44 13.51 -9.40
N ILE A 485 7.78 12.32 -8.92
CA ILE A 485 7.83 11.10 -9.73
C ILE A 485 6.53 10.34 -9.46
N TYR A 486 5.64 10.25 -10.43
CA TYR A 486 4.36 9.57 -10.25
C TYR A 486 4.20 8.37 -11.18
N VAL A 487 3.44 7.38 -10.75
CA VAL A 487 3.23 6.14 -11.51
C VAL A 487 1.86 6.19 -12.18
N GLN A 488 1.83 5.92 -13.48
CA GLN A 488 0.60 5.72 -14.24
C GLN A 488 -0.18 4.54 -13.66
N ILE A 489 -1.50 4.60 -13.65
CA ILE A 489 -2.31 3.45 -13.21
C ILE A 489 -1.97 2.19 -14.03
N ALA A 490 -1.94 1.03 -13.37
CA ALA A 490 -1.66 -0.23 -14.05
C ALA A 490 -2.83 -0.67 -14.94
N GLY A 491 -2.54 -1.52 -15.92
CA GLY A 491 -3.54 -2.20 -16.73
C GLY A 491 -4.38 -3.11 -15.85
N PHE A 492 -5.68 -2.86 -15.78
CA PHE A 492 -6.63 -3.60 -14.95
C PHE A 492 -8.03 -3.54 -15.55
N SER A 493 -8.76 -4.62 -15.35
CA SER A 493 -10.17 -4.81 -15.61
C SER A 493 -10.76 -5.66 -14.47
N GLU A 494 -12.04 -5.51 -14.18
CA GLU A 494 -12.68 -6.27 -13.09
C GLU A 494 -13.02 -7.71 -13.55
N GLY A 495 -12.07 -8.40 -14.18
CA GLY A 495 -12.25 -9.72 -14.80
C GLY A 495 -13.19 -9.73 -16.01
N LYS A 496 -13.61 -8.55 -16.48
CA LYS A 496 -14.53 -8.35 -17.61
C LYS A 496 -13.93 -7.32 -18.54
N ILE A 497 -13.86 -7.63 -19.83
CA ILE A 497 -13.59 -6.62 -20.86
C ILE A 497 -14.82 -5.71 -20.91
N ARG A 498 -14.74 -4.56 -20.25
CA ARG A 498 -15.78 -3.53 -20.27
C ARG A 498 -15.65 -2.69 -21.54
N ASP A 499 -16.80 -2.30 -22.10
CA ASP A 499 -16.87 -1.32 -23.19
C ASP A 499 -16.83 0.11 -22.62
N THR A 500 -15.83 0.41 -21.80
CA THR A 500 -15.59 1.76 -21.26
C THR A 500 -14.13 2.16 -21.46
N ASP A 501 -13.92 3.44 -21.75
CA ASP A 501 -12.58 4.01 -21.97
C ASP A 501 -12.07 4.82 -20.76
N LEU A 502 -12.80 4.83 -19.64
CA LEU A 502 -12.53 5.70 -18.48
C LEU A 502 -11.10 5.57 -17.94
N ARG A 503 -10.57 4.35 -17.79
CA ARG A 503 -9.17 4.15 -17.35
C ARG A 503 -8.17 4.71 -18.34
N ALA A 504 -8.44 4.58 -19.64
CA ALA A 504 -7.58 5.15 -20.69
C ALA A 504 -7.64 6.69 -20.66
N ARG A 505 -8.82 7.28 -20.41
CA ARG A 505 -8.99 8.73 -20.25
C ARG A 505 -8.24 9.26 -19.04
N LEU A 506 -8.34 8.59 -17.89
CA LEU A 506 -7.54 8.95 -16.71
C LEU A 506 -6.04 8.82 -16.98
N SER A 507 -5.60 7.77 -17.69
CA SER A 507 -4.20 7.59 -18.06
C SER A 507 -3.69 8.71 -18.98
N ASP A 508 -4.55 9.24 -19.85
CA ASP A 508 -4.26 10.42 -20.70
C ASP A 508 -4.14 11.69 -19.84
N GLU A 509 -5.01 11.89 -18.85
CA GLU A 509 -4.90 13.00 -17.90
C GLU A 509 -3.63 12.91 -17.04
N GLN A 510 -3.24 11.71 -16.58
CA GLN A 510 -1.94 11.47 -15.94
C GLN A 510 -0.79 11.87 -16.85
N TYR A 511 -0.83 11.49 -18.13
CA TYR A 511 0.22 11.85 -19.08
C TYR A 511 0.30 13.37 -19.32
N LYS A 512 -0.83 14.08 -19.39
CA LYS A 512 -0.87 15.55 -19.53
C LYS A 512 -0.24 16.28 -18.33
N CYS A 513 -0.19 15.67 -17.15
CA CYS A 513 0.46 16.26 -15.98
C CYS A 513 1.99 16.42 -16.16
N LEU A 514 2.60 15.80 -17.19
CA LEU A 514 4.00 16.04 -17.57
C LEU A 514 4.25 17.48 -18.06
N GLU A 515 3.19 18.25 -18.37
CA GLU A 515 3.31 19.68 -18.68
C GLU A 515 3.78 20.49 -17.47
N LEU A 516 3.53 20.02 -16.24
CA LEU A 516 4.03 20.66 -15.03
C LEU A 516 5.55 20.39 -14.87
N PRO A 517 6.39 21.43 -14.71
CA PRO A 517 7.84 21.25 -14.55
C PRO A 517 8.22 20.40 -13.34
N TYR A 518 9.42 19.81 -13.38
CA TYR A 518 9.96 18.91 -12.35
C TYR A 518 9.03 17.74 -12.02
N THR A 519 8.42 17.15 -13.05
CA THR A 519 7.62 15.94 -12.93
C THR A 519 8.14 14.84 -13.85
N ALA A 520 7.86 13.59 -13.47
CA ALA A 520 8.04 12.44 -14.33
C ALA A 520 6.94 11.42 -14.08
N MET A 521 6.42 10.84 -15.17
CA MET A 521 5.46 9.74 -15.12
C MET A 521 6.18 8.44 -15.41
N VAL A 522 6.02 7.44 -14.54
CA VAL A 522 6.49 6.07 -14.74
C VAL A 522 5.34 5.25 -15.33
N GLN A 523 5.56 4.63 -16.48
CA GLN A 523 4.58 3.71 -17.05
C GLN A 523 4.50 2.42 -16.23
N ALA A 524 3.29 2.02 -15.86
CA ALA A 524 3.02 0.73 -15.22
C ALA A 524 1.85 -0.03 -15.88
N TYR A 525 1.30 0.48 -17.00
CA TYR A 525 0.17 -0.14 -17.68
C TYR A 525 0.49 -1.60 -18.09
N ASP A 526 1.69 -1.85 -18.61
CA ASP A 526 2.21 -3.15 -19.03
C ASP A 526 2.68 -4.06 -17.88
N LEU A 527 2.75 -3.53 -16.67
CA LEU A 527 3.17 -4.26 -15.47
C LEU A 527 1.96 -4.81 -14.68
N GLY A 528 0.74 -4.45 -15.11
CA GLY A 528 -0.51 -4.87 -14.50
C GLY A 528 -0.96 -6.25 -14.97
N GLU A 529 -1.41 -7.10 -14.04
CA GLU A 529 -2.26 -8.24 -14.36
C GLU A 529 -3.71 -7.74 -14.55
N TYR A 530 -4.35 -8.03 -15.69
CA TYR A 530 -5.65 -7.40 -16.01
C TYR A 530 -6.77 -7.74 -15.04
N ASN A 531 -6.63 -8.75 -14.18
CA ASN A 531 -7.64 -9.21 -13.23
C ASN A 531 -7.23 -8.93 -11.78
N GLU A 532 -6.12 -8.24 -11.53
CA GLU A 532 -5.63 -7.85 -10.19
C GLU A 532 -5.41 -6.34 -10.14
N LEU A 533 -6.12 -5.67 -9.24
CA LEU A 533 -6.04 -4.21 -9.08
C LEU A 533 -4.68 -3.79 -8.51
N HIS A 534 -4.06 -4.67 -7.73
CA HIS A 534 -2.80 -4.46 -7.02
C HIS A 534 -1.69 -5.32 -7.61
N PRO A 535 -1.12 -4.94 -8.77
CA PRO A 535 -0.20 -5.82 -9.48
C PRO A 535 1.01 -6.18 -8.65
N THR A 536 1.38 -7.46 -8.69
CA THR A 536 2.42 -8.01 -7.83
C THR A 536 3.83 -7.67 -8.33
N ASN A 537 4.00 -7.21 -9.57
CA ASN A 537 5.29 -6.84 -10.15
C ASN A 537 5.84 -5.49 -9.62
N LYS A 538 5.86 -5.30 -8.29
CA LYS A 538 6.31 -4.07 -7.64
C LYS A 538 7.82 -3.81 -7.78
N ASN A 539 8.61 -4.86 -7.98
CA ASN A 539 10.05 -4.73 -8.20
C ASN A 539 10.35 -3.96 -9.50
N GLU A 540 9.68 -4.33 -10.61
CA GLU A 540 9.86 -3.63 -11.89
C GLU A 540 9.30 -2.20 -11.85
N VAL A 541 8.19 -1.95 -11.15
CA VAL A 541 7.69 -0.59 -10.89
C VAL A 541 8.77 0.22 -10.16
N GLY A 542 9.35 -0.32 -9.07
CA GLY A 542 10.43 0.32 -8.31
C GLY A 542 11.69 0.58 -9.14
N ARG A 543 12.04 -0.34 -10.05
CA ARG A 543 13.17 -0.17 -10.99
C ARG A 543 12.96 1.04 -11.91
N ARG A 544 11.77 1.16 -12.53
CA ARG A 544 11.44 2.30 -13.39
C ARG A 544 11.34 3.62 -12.61
N ILE A 545 10.85 3.58 -11.38
CA ILE A 545 10.90 4.75 -10.47
C ILE A 545 12.35 5.17 -10.22
N SER A 546 13.26 4.24 -9.93
CA SER A 546 14.69 4.55 -9.76
C SER A 546 15.31 5.19 -11.01
N GLU A 547 14.90 4.80 -12.22
CA GLU A 547 15.35 5.45 -13.46
C GLU A 547 14.83 6.88 -13.60
N ALA A 548 13.56 7.12 -13.27
CA ALA A 548 12.98 8.46 -13.27
C ALA A 548 13.62 9.35 -12.20
N VAL A 549 13.87 8.81 -11.00
CA VAL A 549 14.60 9.49 -9.92
C VAL A 549 16.02 9.84 -10.38
N GLU A 550 16.76 8.90 -10.99
CA GLU A 550 18.10 9.16 -11.52
C GLU A 550 18.10 10.34 -12.48
N LYS A 551 17.17 10.33 -13.45
CA LYS A 551 17.10 11.38 -14.48
C LYS A 551 16.70 12.73 -13.92
N VAL A 552 15.62 12.80 -13.14
CA VAL A 552 15.06 14.08 -12.70
C VAL A 552 15.79 14.64 -11.49
N VAL A 553 16.11 13.79 -10.52
CA VAL A 553 16.59 14.21 -9.19
C VAL A 553 18.11 14.31 -9.16
N TYR A 554 18.83 13.31 -9.68
CA TYR A 554 20.30 13.28 -9.63
C TYR A 554 20.95 13.95 -10.85
N GLU A 555 20.40 13.77 -12.06
CA GLU A 555 20.95 14.36 -13.28
C GLU A 555 20.34 15.73 -13.65
N GLY A 556 19.20 16.10 -13.08
CA GLY A 556 18.49 17.36 -13.41
C GLY A 556 17.94 17.40 -14.85
N LYS A 557 17.58 16.23 -15.42
CA LYS A 557 17.11 16.05 -16.80
C LYS A 557 15.66 15.61 -16.84
N THR A 558 15.03 15.81 -18.00
CA THR A 558 13.69 15.27 -18.27
C THR A 558 13.74 13.75 -18.40
N TYR A 559 12.81 13.06 -17.74
CA TYR A 559 12.56 11.65 -17.93
C TYR A 559 11.57 11.43 -19.08
N ASN A 560 11.89 10.51 -19.99
CA ASN A 560 10.98 10.11 -21.05
C ASN A 560 10.23 8.84 -20.61
N PRO A 561 8.90 8.89 -20.42
CA PRO A 561 8.13 7.71 -20.00
C PRO A 561 8.17 6.58 -21.03
N GLY A 562 8.42 6.88 -22.30
CA GLY A 562 8.48 5.92 -23.40
C GLY A 562 7.98 6.52 -24.73
N PRO A 563 7.80 5.69 -25.77
CA PRO A 563 7.40 6.13 -27.10
C PRO A 563 6.04 6.83 -27.09
N LYS A 564 5.95 8.00 -27.74
CA LYS A 564 4.73 8.81 -27.84
C LYS A 564 3.99 8.51 -29.12
N LEU A 565 2.67 8.37 -29.06
CA LEU A 565 1.84 8.28 -30.27
C LEU A 565 1.89 9.62 -31.03
N VAL A 566 2.38 9.58 -32.27
CA VAL A 566 2.54 10.75 -33.15
C VAL A 566 1.34 10.91 -34.07
N SER A 567 0.83 9.82 -34.64
CA SER A 567 -0.35 9.87 -35.50
C SER A 567 -1.09 8.56 -35.55
N VAL A 568 -2.39 8.64 -35.83
CA VAL A 568 -3.27 7.50 -36.08
C VAL A 568 -3.94 7.69 -37.42
N LYS A 569 -3.80 6.71 -38.31
CA LYS A 569 -4.46 6.70 -39.61
C LYS A 569 -5.37 5.48 -39.72
N LYS A 570 -6.67 5.71 -39.88
CA LYS A 570 -7.61 4.64 -40.22
C LYS A 570 -7.38 4.19 -41.67
N THR A 571 -7.33 2.89 -41.87
CA THR A 571 -7.21 2.22 -43.18
C THR A 571 -8.34 1.19 -43.32
N ASN A 572 -8.41 0.53 -44.47
CA ASN A 572 -9.36 -0.57 -44.68
C ASN A 572 -9.01 -1.82 -43.85
N GLU A 573 -7.75 -1.94 -43.40
CA GLU A 573 -7.23 -3.11 -42.68
C GLU A 573 -7.09 -2.87 -41.16
N GLY A 574 -7.45 -1.67 -40.68
CA GLY A 574 -7.34 -1.29 -39.26
C GLY A 574 -6.73 0.09 -39.07
N TYR A 575 -6.02 0.29 -37.97
CA TYR A 575 -5.35 1.54 -37.63
C TYR A 575 -3.84 1.41 -37.82
N VAL A 576 -3.24 2.40 -38.49
CA VAL A 576 -1.79 2.57 -38.56
C VAL A 576 -1.42 3.64 -37.56
N CYS A 577 -0.68 3.24 -36.52
CA CYS A 577 -0.19 4.12 -35.47
C CYS A 577 1.29 4.39 -35.68
N THR A 578 1.69 5.67 -35.70
CA THR A 578 3.09 6.10 -35.78
C THR A 578 3.52 6.56 -34.39
N PHE A 579 4.69 6.13 -33.93
CA PHE A 579 5.24 6.52 -32.63
C PHE A 579 6.52 7.33 -32.78
N SER A 580 6.91 8.06 -31.74
CA SER A 580 8.09 8.92 -31.74
C SER A 580 9.41 8.15 -31.76
N GLU A 581 9.37 6.88 -31.39
CA GLU A 581 10.49 5.97 -31.21
C GLU A 581 10.06 4.56 -31.63
N ASP A 582 11.03 3.69 -31.90
CA ASP A 582 10.78 2.29 -32.23
C ASP A 582 10.09 1.56 -31.08
N LEU A 583 9.07 0.76 -31.41
CA LEU A 583 8.37 -0.06 -30.43
C LEU A 583 9.02 -1.43 -30.29
N ILE A 584 9.30 -1.82 -29.05
CA ILE A 584 9.58 -3.21 -28.69
C ILE A 584 8.29 -3.78 -28.10
N LEU A 585 7.62 -4.66 -28.84
CA LEU A 585 6.43 -5.35 -28.34
C LEU A 585 6.87 -6.48 -27.41
N SER A 586 6.53 -6.36 -26.12
CA SER A 586 6.89 -7.36 -25.12
C SER A 586 5.89 -8.52 -25.08
N HIS A 587 4.58 -8.26 -25.25
CA HIS A 587 3.51 -9.27 -25.24
C HIS A 587 2.26 -8.81 -26.00
N GLY A 588 1.56 -9.74 -26.66
CA GLY A 588 0.15 -9.61 -27.04
C GLY A 588 -0.20 -8.72 -28.26
N ILE A 589 -1.13 -9.25 -29.06
CA ILE A 589 -1.80 -8.71 -30.25
C ILE A 589 -1.04 -8.95 -31.56
N ASP A 590 -1.79 -9.39 -32.59
CA ASP A 590 -1.44 -9.49 -34.01
C ASP A 590 -1.02 -8.13 -34.61
N ALA A 591 0.04 -7.53 -34.07
CA ALA A 591 0.60 -6.27 -34.52
C ALA A 591 1.77 -6.55 -35.47
N LYS A 592 1.68 -6.04 -36.70
CA LYS A 592 2.81 -6.01 -37.62
C LYS A 592 3.57 -4.71 -37.42
N VAL A 593 4.78 -4.79 -36.88
CA VAL A 593 5.69 -3.65 -36.79
C VAL A 593 6.44 -3.53 -38.12
N SER A 594 6.30 -2.38 -38.79
CA SER A 594 7.14 -2.03 -39.94
C SER A 594 8.17 -0.98 -39.53
N PRO A 595 9.45 -1.10 -39.94
CA PRO A 595 10.48 -0.10 -39.68
C PRO A 595 10.16 1.28 -40.26
#